data_AF-A0A969IG61-F1
#
_entry.id   AF-A0A969IG61-F1
#
_cell.length_a   1.000
_cell.length_b   1.000
_cell.length_c   1.000
_cell.angle_alpha   90.00
_cell.angle_beta   90.00
_cell.angle_gamma   90.00
#
_symmetry.space_group_name_H-M   'P 1'
#
loop_
_entity.id
_entity.type
_entity.pdbx_description
1 polymer ?
#
loop_
_entity_poly.entity_id
_entity_poly.type
_entity_poly.pdbx_seq_one_letter_code
_entity_poly.pdbx_strand_id
1 'polypeptide(L)'
;MCVDLGGGTTTLAAFAGGQFMYADGVPVGGGHISFDIARTLSTPLAEAERIKTLYGTLLSAFSDEREVVSFPGVEENEGTQHETTKARLRTIIEPRIETVYGLVAEKLDRAGLSHLGEGRVVLTGGASQMIGLAGVVVIAYRRSGEDRPPAPAGGDGRQPMRPRFRGCRRSCFECHVAGRGRCRASAPSRAGTGLFRAAQWMDSRELLT
;
A
#
# COMPACT_ATOMS: atom_id res chain seq x y z
N MET A 1 8.25 -6.13 -8.55
CA MET A 1 7.05 -5.30 -8.43
C MET A 1 7.27 -4.24 -7.35
N CYS A 2 6.73 -3.04 -7.53
CA CYS A 2 6.73 -1.98 -6.52
C CYS A 2 5.29 -1.69 -6.10
N VAL A 3 5.03 -1.57 -4.81
CA VAL A 3 3.74 -1.17 -4.25
C VAL A 3 3.97 0.04 -3.36
N ASP A 4 3.22 1.11 -3.59
CA ASP A 4 3.26 2.34 -2.81
C ASP A 4 1.97 2.49 -2.00
N LEU A 5 2.10 2.42 -0.68
CA LEU A 5 1.01 2.55 0.28
C LEU A 5 0.98 3.98 0.83
N GLY A 6 0.25 4.84 0.13
CA GLY A 6 0.00 6.22 0.53
C GLY A 6 -1.14 6.37 1.55
N GLY A 7 -1.47 7.61 1.92
CA GLY A 7 -2.56 7.89 2.86
C GLY A 7 -3.96 7.59 2.28
N GLY A 8 -4.26 8.11 1.08
CA GLY A 8 -5.57 7.89 0.45
C GLY A 8 -5.61 6.74 -0.56
N THR A 9 -4.46 6.40 -1.14
CA THR A 9 -4.37 5.53 -2.31
C THR A 9 -3.19 4.58 -2.18
N THR A 10 -3.35 3.39 -2.74
CA THR A 10 -2.26 2.44 -2.94
C THR A 10 -2.04 2.31 -4.43
N THR A 11 -0.81 2.48 -4.89
CA THR A 11 -0.46 2.29 -6.30
C THR A 11 0.47 1.10 -6.45
N LEU A 12 0.44 0.47 -7.61
CA LEU A 12 1.34 -0.62 -7.95
C LEU A 12 2.00 -0.38 -9.31
N ALA A 13 3.22 -0.87 -9.44
CA ALA A 13 3.98 -0.87 -10.69
C ALA A 13 4.70 -2.22 -10.87
N ALA A 14 4.43 -2.86 -11.99
CA ALA A 14 5.02 -4.13 -12.39
C ALA A 14 6.14 -3.91 -13.41
N PHE A 15 7.25 -4.61 -13.20
CA PHE A 15 8.43 -4.55 -14.05
C PHE A 15 8.93 -5.98 -14.32
N ALA A 16 9.28 -6.28 -15.56
CA ALA A 16 9.96 -7.51 -15.94
C ALA A 16 11.08 -7.22 -16.95
N GLY A 17 12.21 -7.93 -16.85
CA GLY A 17 13.36 -7.71 -17.74
C GLY A 17 13.93 -6.28 -17.70
N GLY A 18 13.69 -5.53 -16.63
CA GLY A 18 14.09 -4.12 -16.53
C GLY A 18 13.17 -3.14 -17.26
N GLN A 19 12.05 -3.61 -17.83
CA GLN A 19 11.06 -2.77 -18.52
C GLN A 19 9.78 -2.65 -17.69
N PHE A 20 9.12 -1.50 -17.82
CA PHE A 20 7.79 -1.26 -17.27
C PHE A 20 6.73 -2.07 -18.02
N MET A 21 5.84 -2.74 -17.29
CA MET A 21 4.77 -3.54 -17.88
C MET A 21 3.38 -2.99 -17.59
N TYR A 22 3.13 -2.60 -16.34
CA TYR A 22 1.79 -2.26 -15.88
C TYR A 22 1.84 -1.38 -14.63
N ALA A 23 0.91 -0.44 -14.53
CA ALA A 23 0.63 0.31 -13.31
C ALA A 23 -0.86 0.52 -13.16
N ASP A 24 -1.32 0.46 -11.91
CA ASP A 24 -2.70 0.76 -11.54
C ASP A 24 -2.71 1.23 -10.07
N GLY A 25 -3.87 1.70 -9.61
CA GLY A 25 -4.09 2.13 -8.26
C GLY A 25 -5.43 1.66 -7.71
N VAL A 26 -5.48 1.55 -6.40
CA VAL A 26 -6.71 1.33 -5.63
C VAL A 26 -6.96 2.54 -4.75
N PRO A 27 -8.21 3.02 -4.65
CA PRO A 27 -8.59 4.19 -3.84
C PRO A 27 -8.68 3.84 -2.35
N VAL A 28 -7.77 2.99 -1.87
CA VAL A 28 -7.65 2.55 -0.48
C VAL A 28 -6.19 2.69 -0.09
N GLY A 29 -5.92 3.19 1.10
CA GLY A 29 -4.57 3.48 1.59
C GLY A 29 -4.50 3.47 3.11
N GLY A 30 -3.39 3.95 3.67
CA GLY A 30 -3.12 3.95 5.10
C GLY A 30 -4.11 4.75 5.95
N GLY A 31 -4.82 5.71 5.37
CA GLY A 31 -5.88 6.48 6.06
C GLY A 31 -7.14 5.67 6.31
N HIS A 32 -7.40 4.62 5.53
CA HIS A 32 -8.50 3.69 5.79
C HIS A 32 -8.22 2.82 7.03
N ILE A 33 -6.95 2.51 7.28
CA ILE A 33 -6.53 1.83 8.51
C ILE A 33 -6.82 2.74 9.71
N SER A 34 -6.48 4.02 9.61
CA SER A 34 -6.76 5.03 10.64
C SER A 34 -8.26 5.17 10.89
N PHE A 35 -9.07 5.13 9.83
CA PHE A 35 -10.51 5.20 9.93
C PHE A 35 -11.10 3.99 10.68
N ASP A 36 -10.61 2.78 10.41
CA ASP A 36 -11.04 1.58 11.14
C ASP A 36 -10.68 1.63 12.63
N ILE A 37 -9.48 2.12 12.95
CA ILE A 37 -9.05 2.33 14.33
C ILE A 37 -9.96 3.37 14.99
N ALA A 38 -10.19 4.51 14.36
CA ALA A 38 -11.06 5.58 14.87
C ALA A 38 -12.46 5.06 15.18
N ARG A 39 -13.04 4.29 14.25
CA ARG A 39 -14.38 3.72 14.38
C ARG A 39 -14.46 2.64 15.47
N THR A 40 -13.43 1.81 15.61
CA THR A 40 -13.45 0.67 16.55
C THR A 40 -13.15 1.11 17.97
N LEU A 41 -12.30 2.12 18.14
CA LEU A 41 -11.92 2.66 19.45
C LEU A 41 -12.75 3.87 19.86
N SER A 42 -13.66 4.35 19.01
CA SER A 42 -14.43 5.58 19.24
C SER A 42 -13.53 6.76 19.62
N THR A 43 -12.43 6.95 18.88
CA THR A 43 -11.44 8.01 19.10
C THR A 43 -11.37 8.95 17.89
N PRO A 44 -11.01 10.23 18.05
CA PRO A 44 -10.86 11.15 16.92
C PRO A 44 -9.87 10.63 15.87
N LEU A 45 -10.10 10.94 14.58
CA LEU A 45 -9.26 10.43 13.49
C LEU A 45 -7.79 10.82 13.63
N ALA A 46 -7.51 12.03 14.14
CA ALA A 46 -6.15 12.48 14.41
C ALA A 46 -5.45 11.61 15.46
N GLU A 47 -6.18 11.19 16.49
CA GLU A 47 -5.67 10.34 17.55
C GLU A 47 -5.50 8.90 17.08
N ALA A 48 -6.44 8.38 16.28
CA ALA A 48 -6.29 7.09 15.63
C ALA A 48 -5.03 7.03 14.75
N GLU A 49 -4.69 8.11 14.05
CA GLU A 49 -3.45 8.17 13.26
C GLU A 49 -2.19 8.17 14.12
N ARG A 50 -2.25 8.85 15.27
CA ARG A 50 -1.18 8.83 16.28
C ARG A 50 -0.99 7.41 16.82
N ILE A 51 -2.07 6.74 17.22
CA ILE A 51 -2.06 5.36 17.73
C ILE A 51 -1.49 4.40 16.68
N LYS A 52 -1.93 4.51 15.42
CA LYS A 52 -1.42 3.69 14.31
C LYS A 52 0.09 3.87 14.13
N THR A 53 0.58 5.10 14.16
CA THR A 53 2.00 5.41 13.93
C THR A 53 2.88 4.92 15.09
N LEU A 54 2.41 5.03 16.33
CA LEU A 54 3.20 4.67 17.52
C LEU A 54 3.14 3.18 17.86
N TYR A 55 1.96 2.57 17.72
CA TYR A 55 1.68 1.23 18.23
C TYR A 55 1.25 0.24 17.14
N GLY A 56 1.16 0.68 15.87
CA GLY A 56 0.77 -0.18 14.76
C GLY A 56 1.82 -1.24 14.45
N THR A 57 1.46 -2.50 14.68
CA THR A 57 2.29 -3.67 14.39
C THR A 57 1.44 -4.78 13.79
N LEU A 58 2.04 -5.52 12.87
CA LEU A 58 1.54 -6.77 12.29
C LEU A 58 2.36 -7.98 12.75
N LEU A 59 3.39 -7.78 13.58
CA LEU A 59 4.08 -8.87 14.27
C LEU A 59 3.27 -9.30 15.50
N SER A 60 3.35 -10.58 15.83
CA SER A 60 2.66 -11.14 17.00
C SER A 60 3.70 -11.43 18.05
N ALA A 61 3.61 -10.74 19.19
CA ALA A 61 4.41 -11.06 20.36
C ALA A 61 3.49 -11.27 21.57
N PHE A 62 3.84 -12.24 22.43
CA PHE A 62 3.09 -12.48 23.68
C PHE A 62 3.05 -11.28 24.62
N SER A 63 3.98 -10.33 24.48
CA SER A 63 4.00 -9.07 25.23
C SER A 63 2.87 -8.11 24.82
N ASP A 64 2.34 -8.23 23.61
CA ASP A 64 1.40 -7.26 23.02
C ASP A 64 0.03 -7.30 23.71
N GLU A 65 -0.30 -8.39 24.41
CA GLU A 65 -1.52 -8.52 25.22
C GLU A 65 -1.45 -7.71 26.52
N ARG A 66 -0.22 -7.46 27.02
CA ARG A 66 0.02 -6.74 28.28
C ARG A 66 0.34 -5.27 28.07
N GLU A 67 0.71 -4.89 26.85
CA GLU A 67 1.02 -3.50 26.54
C GLU A 67 -0.26 -2.70 26.33
N VAL A 68 -0.57 -1.89 27.34
CA VAL A 68 -1.74 -1.01 27.37
C VAL A 68 -1.40 0.33 26.72
N VAL A 69 -2.29 0.77 25.84
CA VAL A 69 -2.26 2.06 25.14
C VAL A 69 -3.47 2.86 25.61
N SER A 70 -3.21 4.00 26.24
CA SER A 70 -4.26 4.94 26.64
C SER A 70 -4.50 6.00 25.55
N PHE A 71 -5.77 6.38 25.37
CA PHE A 71 -6.19 7.36 24.39
C PHE A 71 -7.48 8.09 24.82
N PRO A 72 -7.69 9.34 24.37
CA PRO A 72 -8.94 10.06 24.57
C PRO A 72 -10.06 9.49 23.69
N GLY A 73 -11.24 9.29 24.30
CA GLY A 73 -12.47 8.95 23.60
C GLY A 73 -13.11 10.18 22.93
N VAL A 74 -14.07 9.93 22.04
CA VAL A 74 -14.90 10.99 21.42
C VAL A 74 -15.99 11.49 22.38
N GLU A 75 -16.33 10.76 23.44
CA GLU A 75 -17.42 11.12 24.34
C GLU A 75 -17.11 12.35 25.22
N GLU A 76 -18.16 13.13 25.47
CA GLU A 76 -18.18 14.49 26.07
C GLU A 76 -17.77 14.55 27.54
N ASN A 77 -17.47 13.40 28.18
CA ASN A 77 -16.91 13.38 29.53
C ASN A 77 -15.39 13.63 29.47
N GLU A 78 -15.05 14.92 29.44
CA GLU A 78 -13.70 15.47 29.57
C GLU A 78 -12.93 14.82 30.73
N GLY A 79 -12.23 13.70 30.47
CA GLY A 79 -11.40 13.03 31.47
C GLY A 79 -11.37 11.51 31.41
N THR A 80 -12.27 10.84 30.69
CA THR A 80 -12.24 9.37 30.60
C THR A 80 -11.18 8.95 29.58
N GLN A 81 -10.05 8.41 30.07
CA GLN A 81 -9.08 7.74 29.21
C GLN A 81 -9.57 6.32 28.93
N HIS A 82 -9.60 5.95 27.66
CA HIS A 82 -9.85 4.58 27.26
C HIS A 82 -8.51 3.86 27.09
N GLU A 83 -8.54 2.56 27.34
CA GLU A 83 -7.38 1.69 27.24
C GLU A 83 -7.64 0.62 26.18
N THR A 84 -6.63 0.35 25.37
CA THR A 84 -6.61 -0.78 24.43
C THR A 84 -5.26 -1.47 24.50
N THR A 85 -5.19 -2.72 24.03
CA THR A 85 -3.93 -3.45 23.95
C THR A 85 -3.38 -3.42 22.53
N LYS A 86 -2.06 -3.59 22.37
CA LYS A 86 -1.46 -3.76 21.02
C LYS A 86 -2.04 -4.96 20.27
N ALA A 87 -2.31 -6.06 20.97
CA ALA A 87 -2.97 -7.23 20.39
C ALA A 87 -4.34 -6.88 19.79
N ARG A 88 -5.14 -6.05 20.48
CA ARG A 88 -6.43 -5.56 19.97
C ARG A 88 -6.28 -4.58 18.81
N LEU A 89 -5.23 -3.75 18.79
CA LEU A 89 -4.95 -2.89 17.64
C LEU A 89 -4.63 -3.71 16.39
N ARG A 90 -3.81 -4.75 16.54
CA ARG A 90 -3.45 -5.66 15.44
C ARG A 90 -4.70 -6.29 14.81
N THR A 91 -5.65 -6.78 15.61
CA THR A 91 -6.86 -7.44 15.10
C THR A 91 -7.75 -6.52 14.26
N ILE A 92 -7.59 -5.19 14.40
CA ILE A 92 -8.26 -4.17 13.58
C ILE A 92 -7.46 -3.90 12.30
N ILE A 93 -6.13 -3.80 12.41
CA ILE A 93 -5.25 -3.39 11.31
C ILE A 93 -5.07 -4.53 10.29
N GLU A 94 -4.88 -5.77 10.75
CA GLU A 94 -4.56 -6.91 9.90
C GLU A 94 -5.62 -7.19 8.81
N PRO A 95 -6.93 -7.24 9.11
CA PRO A 95 -7.96 -7.43 8.08
C PRO A 95 -8.01 -6.32 7.03
N ARG A 96 -7.73 -5.07 7.45
CA ARG A 96 -7.69 -3.93 6.50
C ARG A 96 -6.51 -4.06 5.54
N ILE A 97 -5.35 -4.45 6.05
CA ILE A 97 -4.16 -4.69 5.23
C ILE A 97 -4.43 -5.83 4.24
N GLU A 98 -4.99 -6.95 4.70
CA GLU A 98 -5.38 -8.06 3.81
C GLU A 98 -6.35 -7.60 2.72
N THR A 99 -7.32 -6.75 3.05
CA THR A 99 -8.24 -6.17 2.07
C THR A 99 -7.50 -5.32 1.02
N VAL A 100 -6.57 -4.45 1.44
CA VAL A 100 -5.80 -3.59 0.52
C VAL A 100 -4.97 -4.43 -0.45
N TYR A 101 -4.23 -5.41 0.07
CA TYR A 101 -3.39 -6.27 -0.78
C TYR A 101 -4.21 -7.27 -1.60
N GLY A 102 -5.38 -7.69 -1.12
CA GLY A 102 -6.34 -8.46 -1.91
C GLY A 102 -6.82 -7.71 -3.15
N LEU A 103 -7.15 -6.42 -3.01
CA LEU A 103 -7.50 -5.57 -4.16
C LEU A 103 -6.33 -5.38 -5.13
N VAL A 104 -5.11 -5.22 -4.61
CA VAL A 104 -3.90 -5.14 -5.45
C VAL A 104 -3.68 -6.46 -6.20
N ALA A 105 -3.84 -7.60 -5.53
CA ALA A 105 -3.72 -8.91 -6.14
C ALA A 105 -4.78 -9.11 -7.25
N GLU A 106 -6.01 -8.69 -7.00
CA GLU A 106 -7.09 -8.74 -7.99
C GLU A 106 -6.76 -7.89 -9.24
N LYS A 107 -6.20 -6.69 -9.07
CA LYS A 107 -5.74 -5.85 -10.20
C LYS A 107 -4.66 -6.55 -11.02
N LEU A 108 -3.68 -7.15 -10.36
CA LEU A 108 -2.63 -7.93 -11.02
C LEU A 108 -3.19 -9.13 -11.77
N ASP A 109 -4.19 -9.80 -11.19
CA ASP A 109 -4.82 -10.97 -11.79
C ASP A 109 -5.58 -10.63 -13.06
N ARG A 110 -6.37 -9.54 -13.02
CA ARG A 110 -7.06 -9.02 -14.20
C ARG A 110 -6.10 -8.59 -15.31
N ALA A 111 -4.87 -8.20 -14.96
CA ALA A 111 -3.81 -7.86 -15.91
C ALA A 111 -3.05 -9.09 -16.44
N GLY A 112 -3.31 -10.30 -15.92
CA GLY A 112 -2.57 -11.52 -16.27
C GLY A 112 -1.13 -11.54 -15.73
N LEU A 113 -0.83 -10.69 -14.74
CA LEU A 113 0.51 -10.48 -14.17
C LEU A 113 0.64 -11.06 -12.76
N SER A 114 -0.23 -12.00 -12.39
CA SER A 114 -0.30 -12.61 -11.05
C SER A 114 1.03 -13.27 -10.63
N HIS A 115 1.73 -13.89 -11.58
CA HIS A 115 3.05 -14.51 -11.37
C HIS A 115 4.14 -13.51 -10.92
N LEU A 116 3.97 -12.20 -11.16
CA LEU A 116 4.91 -11.19 -10.69
C LEU A 116 4.80 -10.94 -9.16
N GLY A 117 3.70 -11.37 -8.54
CA GLY A 117 3.50 -11.34 -7.09
C GLY A 117 4.40 -12.33 -6.34
N GLU A 118 4.83 -13.42 -7.00
CA GLU A 118 5.74 -14.43 -6.44
C GLU A 118 7.21 -13.98 -6.42
N GLY A 119 7.51 -12.90 -7.17
CA GLY A 119 8.84 -12.32 -7.28
C GLY A 119 9.20 -11.37 -6.14
N ARG A 120 10.19 -10.51 -6.39
CA ARG A 120 10.56 -9.46 -5.43
C ARG A 120 9.50 -8.35 -5.40
N VAL A 121 8.93 -8.13 -4.23
CA VAL A 121 8.03 -7.00 -3.93
C VAL A 121 8.80 -5.94 -3.16
N VAL A 122 8.74 -4.70 -3.63
CA VAL A 122 9.28 -3.53 -2.94
C VAL A 122 8.09 -2.73 -2.41
N LEU A 123 8.08 -2.48 -1.10
CA LEU A 123 7.07 -1.65 -0.45
C LEU A 123 7.61 -0.23 -0.28
N THR A 124 6.77 0.74 -0.62
CA THR A 124 7.05 2.17 -0.54
C THR A 124 5.85 2.91 0.05
N GLY A 125 6.03 4.18 0.42
CA GLY A 125 4.96 5.02 0.99
C GLY A 125 5.00 5.15 2.51
N GLY A 126 4.28 6.13 3.05
CA GLY A 126 4.32 6.43 4.49
C GLY A 126 3.74 5.30 5.35
N ALA A 127 2.65 4.67 4.91
CA ALA A 127 2.05 3.56 5.65
C ALA A 127 2.84 2.25 5.51
N SER A 128 3.83 2.19 4.61
CA SER A 128 4.75 1.04 4.53
C SER A 128 5.72 0.94 5.71
N GLN A 129 5.84 2.00 6.53
CA GLN A 129 6.66 2.03 7.74
C GLN A 129 6.10 1.18 8.89
N MET A 130 4.89 0.65 8.75
CA MET A 130 4.27 -0.20 9.75
C MET A 130 5.07 -1.50 9.96
N ILE A 131 5.30 -1.83 11.22
CA ILE A 131 6.13 -2.98 11.61
C ILE A 131 5.42 -4.28 11.19
N GLY A 132 6.16 -5.19 10.55
CA GLY A 132 5.65 -6.51 10.14
C GLY A 132 4.90 -6.54 8.80
N LEU A 133 4.67 -5.38 8.16
CA LEU A 133 3.94 -5.30 6.89
C LEU A 133 4.57 -6.15 5.78
N ALA A 134 5.89 -6.09 5.63
CA ALA A 134 6.60 -6.89 4.63
C ALA A 134 6.37 -8.40 4.80
N GLY A 135 6.26 -8.88 6.04
CA GLY A 135 5.99 -10.29 6.33
C GLY A 135 4.60 -10.73 5.88
N VAL A 136 3.58 -9.93 6.23
CA VAL A 136 2.18 -10.19 5.85
C VAL A 136 2.02 -10.19 4.33
N VAL A 137 2.64 -9.24 3.64
CA VAL A 137 2.57 -9.12 2.19
C VAL A 137 3.17 -10.34 1.48
N VAL A 138 4.32 -10.82 1.95
CA VAL A 138 4.94 -12.02 1.37
C VAL A 138 4.06 -13.25 1.57
N ILE A 139 3.42 -13.40 2.73
CA ILE A 139 2.50 -14.51 3.00
C ILE A 139 1.26 -14.41 2.11
N ALA A 140 0.69 -13.21 1.96
CA ALA A 140 -0.49 -12.97 1.13
C ALA A 140 -0.25 -13.38 -0.33
N TYR A 141 0.87 -12.95 -0.93
CA TYR A 141 1.18 -13.29 -2.32
C TYR A 141 1.59 -14.75 -2.53
N ARG A 142 2.15 -15.43 -1.51
CA ARG A 142 2.42 -16.87 -1.59
C ARG A 142 1.13 -17.71 -1.61
N ARG A 143 0.15 -17.36 -0.77
CA ARG A 143 -1.15 -18.06 -0.74
C ARG A 143 -1.90 -17.95 -2.07
N SER A 144 -1.80 -16.80 -2.74
CA SER A 144 -2.39 -16.62 -4.08
C SER A 144 -1.75 -17.48 -5.17
N GLY A 145 -0.53 -18.01 -4.96
CA GLY A 145 0.15 -18.92 -5.88
C GLY A 145 -0.15 -20.41 -5.62
N GLU A 146 -0.29 -20.82 -4.35
CA GLU A 146 -0.46 -22.23 -3.95
C GLU A 146 -1.86 -22.78 -4.24
N ASP A 147 -2.93 -21.99 -4.03
CA ASP A 147 -4.32 -22.41 -4.29
C ASP A 147 -4.70 -22.42 -5.78
N ARG A 148 -3.74 -22.18 -6.68
CA ARG A 148 -3.98 -22.14 -8.13
C ARG A 148 -3.54 -23.44 -8.78
N PRO A 149 -4.43 -24.16 -9.51
CA PRO A 149 -3.96 -25.23 -10.38
C PRO A 149 -2.94 -24.66 -11.37
N PRO A 150 -1.88 -25.43 -11.72
CA PRO A 150 -0.85 -24.94 -12.61
C PRO A 150 -1.50 -24.43 -13.90
N ALA A 151 -1.23 -23.17 -14.26
CA ALA A 151 -1.70 -22.62 -15.52
C ALA A 151 -1.22 -23.54 -16.65
N PRO A 152 -2.07 -23.90 -17.63
CA PRO A 152 -1.67 -24.76 -18.72
C PRO A 152 -0.46 -24.13 -19.40
N ALA A 153 0.62 -24.91 -19.51
CA ALA A 153 1.88 -24.50 -20.11
C ALA A 153 1.70 -24.21 -21.61
N GLY A 154 1.19 -23.02 -21.93
CA GLY A 154 1.32 -22.40 -23.24
C GLY A 154 2.72 -21.79 -23.33
N GLY A 155 3.60 -22.46 -24.07
CA GLY A 155 5.02 -22.14 -24.12
C GLY A 155 5.34 -20.73 -24.63
N ASP A 156 6.18 -20.02 -23.89
CA ASP A 156 7.23 -19.18 -24.45
C ASP A 156 8.53 -19.53 -23.72
N GLY A 157 9.50 -20.03 -24.47
CA GLY A 157 10.77 -20.61 -24.02
C GLY A 157 11.78 -19.58 -23.51
N ARG A 158 11.38 -18.64 -22.65
CA ARG A 158 12.31 -17.73 -21.98
C ARG A 158 12.70 -18.30 -20.62
N GLN A 159 13.81 -19.02 -20.61
CA GLN A 159 14.50 -19.41 -19.38
C GLN A 159 14.70 -18.18 -18.47
N PRO A 160 14.43 -18.27 -17.15
CA PRO A 160 14.70 -17.17 -16.25
C PRO A 160 16.22 -17.01 -16.11
N MET A 161 16.77 -16.07 -16.86
CA MET A 161 18.18 -15.68 -16.78
C MET A 161 18.43 -15.15 -15.36
N ARG A 162 19.30 -15.83 -14.62
CA ARG A 162 19.71 -15.43 -13.26
C ARG A 162 20.21 -13.98 -13.28
N PRO A 163 19.56 -13.02 -12.59
CA PRO A 163 20.10 -11.67 -12.55
C PRO A 163 21.19 -11.60 -11.48
N ARG A 164 22.45 -11.60 -11.92
CA ARG A 164 23.50 -10.90 -11.19
C ARG A 164 23.23 -9.42 -11.35
N PHE A 165 23.02 -8.67 -10.26
CA PHE A 165 23.07 -7.21 -10.35
C PHE A 165 23.86 -6.54 -9.24
N ARG A 166 24.85 -5.79 -9.74
CA ARG A 166 25.67 -4.78 -9.11
C ARG A 166 24.86 -3.48 -9.06
N GLY A 167 24.72 -2.91 -7.86
CA GLY A 167 24.47 -1.49 -7.59
C GLY A 167 23.31 -0.80 -8.32
N CYS A 168 22.09 -0.94 -7.81
CA CYS A 168 21.00 -0.01 -8.13
C CYS A 168 21.12 1.22 -7.21
N ARG A 169 21.78 2.30 -7.68
CA ARG A 169 21.74 3.62 -7.03
C ARG A 169 20.52 4.40 -7.54
N ARG A 170 19.55 4.61 -6.64
CA ARG A 170 18.68 5.79 -6.44
C ARG A 170 17.93 6.49 -7.61
N SER A 171 18.03 6.09 -8.87
CA SER A 171 17.50 6.89 -10.00
C SER A 171 16.26 6.32 -10.74
N CYS A 172 15.58 5.29 -10.23
CA CYS A 172 14.38 4.75 -10.90
C CYS A 172 13.04 5.25 -10.35
N PHE A 173 13.02 6.13 -9.35
CA PHE A 173 11.77 6.65 -8.79
C PHE A 173 11.22 7.89 -9.53
N GLU A 174 11.96 8.42 -10.50
CA GLU A 174 11.61 9.65 -11.20
C GLU A 174 11.42 9.40 -12.70
N CYS A 175 10.58 8.41 -13.03
CA CYS A 175 10.06 8.26 -14.39
C CYS A 175 8.81 9.14 -14.57
N HIS A 176 9.07 10.44 -14.59
CA HIS A 176 8.49 11.41 -15.52
C HIS A 176 6.94 11.53 -15.59
N VAL A 177 6.42 12.33 -14.64
CA VAL A 177 5.25 13.23 -14.78
C VAL A 177 5.59 14.46 -15.65
N ALA A 178 6.71 14.49 -16.38
CA ALA A 178 6.98 15.56 -17.34
C ALA A 178 6.55 15.14 -18.75
N GLY A 179 5.63 15.90 -19.31
CA GLY A 179 5.15 15.70 -20.67
C GLY A 179 6.28 15.95 -21.67
N ARG A 180 6.60 14.94 -22.48
CA ARG A 180 6.95 15.04 -23.91
C ARG A 180 7.24 13.63 -24.45
N GLY A 181 6.18 12.96 -24.89
CA GLY A 181 6.28 11.69 -25.61
C GLY A 181 4.89 11.31 -26.06
N ARG A 182 4.59 11.45 -27.37
CA ARG A 182 3.29 11.15 -27.96
C ARG A 182 2.96 9.66 -27.79
N CYS A 183 2.14 9.33 -26.80
CA CYS A 183 1.35 8.11 -26.81
C CYS A 183 -0.01 8.44 -27.42
N ARG A 184 -0.33 7.81 -28.57
CA ARG A 184 -1.69 7.86 -29.12
C ARG A 184 -2.63 7.16 -28.13
N ALA A 185 -3.42 7.96 -27.43
CA ALA A 185 -4.50 7.47 -26.58
C ALA A 185 -5.65 6.96 -27.46
N SER A 186 -6.08 5.71 -27.24
CA SER A 186 -7.48 5.36 -27.45
C SER A 186 -8.30 6.05 -26.36
N ALA A 187 -9.30 6.82 -26.76
CA ALA A 187 -10.09 7.68 -25.88
C ALA A 187 -10.89 6.86 -24.83
N PRO A 188 -10.93 7.30 -23.56
CA PRO A 188 -11.89 6.77 -22.60
C PRO A 188 -13.22 7.53 -22.69
N SER A 189 -14.32 6.79 -22.56
CA SER A 189 -15.68 7.32 -22.42
C SER A 189 -15.80 8.16 -21.15
N ARG A 190 -16.33 9.37 -21.32
CA ARG A 190 -16.72 10.31 -20.26
C ARG A 190 -17.69 9.68 -19.26
N ALA A 191 -17.36 9.73 -17.97
CA ALA A 191 -18.23 10.16 -16.87
C ALA A 191 -17.54 9.94 -15.52
N GLY A 192 -17.60 10.93 -14.63
CA GLY A 192 -17.21 10.79 -13.21
C GLY A 192 -16.12 11.74 -12.76
N THR A 193 -16.51 12.99 -12.51
CA THR A 193 -15.74 14.06 -11.88
C THR A 193 -15.16 13.65 -10.52
N GLY A 194 -13.86 13.92 -10.31
CA GLY A 194 -13.23 13.86 -8.98
C GLY A 194 -11.75 13.51 -8.99
N LEU A 195 -10.93 14.08 -9.90
CA LEU A 195 -9.49 13.83 -9.93
C LEU A 195 -8.68 15.13 -9.78
N PHE A 196 -7.86 15.15 -8.73
CA PHE A 196 -6.63 15.91 -8.55
C PHE A 196 -6.71 17.44 -8.39
N ARG A 197 -7.14 17.85 -7.18
CA ARG A 197 -6.45 18.94 -6.45
C ARG A 197 -5.02 18.47 -6.09
N ALA A 198 -4.09 18.62 -7.02
CA ALA A 198 -2.65 18.52 -6.75
C ALA A 198 -1.85 19.64 -7.45
N ALA A 199 -2.54 20.63 -8.04
CA ALA A 199 -1.93 21.74 -8.77
C ALA A 199 -1.76 23.03 -7.93
N GLN A 200 -2.01 23.00 -6.62
CA GLN A 200 -2.09 24.24 -5.81
C GLN A 200 -1.00 24.36 -4.73
N TRP A 201 0.10 23.60 -4.85
CA TRP A 201 1.21 23.63 -3.88
C TRP A 201 2.56 24.08 -4.49
N MET A 202 2.59 24.48 -5.77
CA MET A 202 3.81 24.91 -6.49
C MET A 202 3.67 26.29 -7.13
N ASP A 203 3.06 27.26 -6.44
CA ASP A 203 2.96 28.64 -6.93
C ASP A 203 3.19 29.69 -5.83
N SER A 204 4.31 29.59 -5.12
CA SER A 204 4.68 30.63 -4.12
C SER A 204 6.19 30.86 -3.94
N ARG A 205 7.06 30.42 -4.87
CA ARG A 205 8.51 30.62 -4.69
C ARG A 205 9.32 30.91 -5.96
N GLU A 206 8.80 31.69 -6.92
CA GLU A 206 9.66 32.41 -7.88
C GLU A 206 9.09 33.80 -8.22
N LEU A 207 9.31 34.75 -7.31
CA LEU A 207 9.46 36.17 -7.63
C LEU A 207 10.55 36.71 -6.70
N LEU A 208 11.57 37.36 -7.29
CA LEU A 208 12.87 37.78 -6.74
C LEU A 208 13.89 36.63 -6.79
N THR A 209 14.84 36.58 -7.74
CA THR A 209 15.81 37.64 -8.10
C THR A 209 16.34 37.39 -9.51
#